data_AF-A0A4R9ETF1-F1
#
_entry.id   AF-A0A4R9ETF1-F1
#
_cell.length_a   1.000
_cell.length_b   1.000
_cell.length_c   1.000
_cell.angle_alpha   90.00
_cell.angle_beta   90.00
_cell.angle_gamma   90.00
#
_symmetry.space_group_name_H-M   'P 1'
#
loop_
_entity.id
_entity.type
_entity.pdbx_description
1 polymer ?
#
loop_
_entity_poly.entity_id
_entity_poly.type
_entity_poly.pdbx_seq_one_letter_code
_entity_poly.pdbx_strand_id
1 'polypeptide(L)'
;MSPEQACGDKDLAAPSDMYSLGCLIHELIAGTVPFAGAGWHVLHQHVHDAPTALSTLRRDVPRDLEHLVLELLDKDPARRPTAAEAWGRLSQLHTAFVAHAAAQTIAPPRPPMPTVVDTPKAAPAAPRRRGASPGLVALWGGSVTGAAIAGQLAWTTPLPSPWPIMLGTLAGLLLSAFHLLDAPRQARPGELRITTGGLFSMLLIALGLSVGLLVSHPPMWWAALAVAFLGGPILVACATTVRRTVQRVLQRPVRQADLASTAGALHTTGLLLAAGHAGISVPAMLTAGLMLWPATALITAMVTPRQAGV
;
A
#
# COMPACT_ATOMS: atom_id res chain seq x y z
N MET A 1 9.23 7.75 16.30
CA MET A 1 10.62 8.20 16.15
C MET A 1 10.75 9.57 16.77
N SER A 2 11.86 9.87 17.43
CA SER A 2 12.12 11.18 18.01
C SER A 2 12.68 12.17 16.96
N PRO A 3 12.64 13.50 17.24
CA PRO A 3 13.19 14.53 16.35
C PRO A 3 14.66 14.31 16.00
N GLU A 4 15.49 13.99 16.98
CA GLU A 4 16.92 13.71 16.80
C GLU A 4 17.17 12.47 15.94
N GLN A 5 16.34 11.42 16.08
CA GLN A 5 16.36 10.27 15.18
C GLN A 5 15.99 10.65 13.75
N ALA A 6 14.99 11.53 13.58
CA ALA A 6 14.55 12.01 12.27
C ALA A 6 15.63 12.87 11.57
N CYS A 7 16.44 13.60 12.35
CA CYS A 7 17.60 14.36 11.86
C CYS A 7 18.83 13.49 11.60
N GLY A 8 18.81 12.21 11.94
CA GLY A 8 19.93 11.28 11.72
C GLY A 8 21.06 11.41 12.74
N ASP A 9 20.75 11.88 13.96
CA ASP A 9 21.73 11.94 15.03
C ASP A 9 22.22 10.53 15.41
N LYS A 10 23.51 10.41 15.69
CA LYS A 10 24.16 9.12 15.99
C LYS A 10 24.13 8.80 17.49
N ASP A 11 24.03 9.82 18.32
CA ASP A 11 24.09 9.69 19.78
C ASP A 11 22.67 9.66 20.38
N LEU A 12 21.91 8.61 20.02
CA LEU A 12 20.56 8.39 20.53
C LEU A 12 20.62 7.87 21.97
N ALA A 13 20.00 8.60 22.89
CA ALA A 13 20.04 8.31 24.32
C ALA A 13 18.63 8.25 24.94
N ALA A 14 18.55 8.09 26.26
CA ALA A 14 17.29 7.99 27.01
C ALA A 14 16.21 9.04 26.66
N PRO A 15 16.52 10.30 26.34
CA PRO A 15 15.50 11.29 25.92
C PRO A 15 14.71 10.89 24.66
N SER A 16 15.27 10.07 23.77
CA SER A 16 14.58 9.57 22.58
C SER A 16 13.46 8.58 22.93
N ASP A 17 13.69 7.74 23.95
CA ASP A 17 12.68 6.84 24.48
C ASP A 17 11.56 7.60 25.18
N MET A 18 11.90 8.67 25.91
CA MET A 18 10.90 9.55 26.54
C MET A 18 9.98 10.21 25.51
N TYR A 19 10.50 10.61 24.36
CA TYR A 19 9.68 11.11 23.25
C TYR A 19 8.74 10.04 22.69
N SER A 20 9.25 8.82 22.52
CA SER A 20 8.44 7.69 22.04
C SER A 20 7.34 7.31 23.03
N LEU A 21 7.61 7.41 24.34
CA LEU A 21 6.60 7.29 25.38
C LEU A 21 5.52 8.38 25.28
N GLY A 22 5.91 9.64 25.05
CA GLY A 22 4.96 10.73 24.81
C GLY A 22 4.05 10.45 23.62
N CYS A 23 4.60 9.92 22.53
CA CYS A 23 3.82 9.52 21.34
C CYS A 23 2.81 8.41 21.68
N LEU A 24 3.23 7.41 22.44
CA LEU A 24 2.39 6.28 22.84
C LEU A 24 1.27 6.72 23.79
N ILE A 25 1.56 7.56 24.79
CA ILE A 25 0.54 8.09 25.71
C ILE A 25 -0.48 8.94 24.93
N HIS A 26 -0.02 9.79 24.02
CA HIS A 26 -0.91 10.55 23.15
C HIS A 26 -1.85 9.64 22.35
N GLU A 27 -1.32 8.59 21.71
CA GLU A 27 -2.12 7.64 20.94
C GLU A 27 -3.11 6.86 21.80
N LEU A 28 -2.74 6.42 23.00
CA LEU A 28 -3.64 5.73 23.92
C LEU A 28 -4.81 6.60 24.38
N ILE A 29 -4.59 7.91 24.52
CA ILE A 29 -5.63 8.85 24.98
C ILE A 29 -6.53 9.29 23.82
N ALA A 30 -5.91 9.68 22.69
CA ALA A 30 -6.60 10.25 21.54
C ALA A 30 -7.12 9.21 20.54
N GLY A 31 -6.62 7.98 20.59
CA GLY A 31 -6.86 6.93 19.59
C GLY A 31 -6.08 7.13 18.29
N THR A 32 -5.27 8.19 18.19
CA THR A 32 -4.45 8.53 17.03
C THR A 32 -3.08 9.04 17.46
N VAL A 33 -2.05 8.71 16.68
CA VAL A 33 -0.68 9.24 16.86
C VAL A 33 -0.66 10.79 16.79
N PRO A 34 0.29 11.45 17.47
CA PRO A 34 0.39 12.92 17.46
C PRO A 34 0.71 13.51 16.08
N PHE A 35 1.44 12.75 15.25
CA PHE A 35 1.85 13.16 13.91
C PHE A 35 1.54 12.03 12.93
N ALA A 36 0.69 12.31 11.94
CA ALA A 36 0.26 11.35 10.94
C ALA A 36 0.70 11.81 9.55
N GLY A 37 1.42 10.95 8.84
CA GLY A 37 2.00 11.28 7.54
C GLY A 37 2.86 10.13 7.01
N ALA A 38 3.41 10.27 5.82
CA ALA A 38 4.28 9.28 5.20
C ALA A 38 5.60 9.92 4.76
N GLY A 39 6.69 9.16 4.85
CA GLY A 39 8.02 9.58 4.41
C GLY A 39 8.48 10.88 5.06
N TRP A 40 8.94 11.82 4.22
CA TRP A 40 9.45 13.12 4.66
C TRP A 40 8.42 13.95 5.45
N HIS A 41 7.13 13.84 5.13
CA HIS A 41 6.12 14.69 5.77
C HIS A 41 5.97 14.40 7.27
N VAL A 42 5.97 13.12 7.66
CA VAL A 42 5.91 12.75 9.09
C VAL A 42 7.23 13.01 9.80
N LEU A 43 8.36 12.88 9.11
CA LEU A 43 9.67 13.29 9.64
C LEU A 43 9.69 14.79 9.96
N HIS A 44 9.23 15.62 9.02
CA HIS A 44 9.13 17.06 9.20
C HIS A 44 8.23 17.42 10.39
N GLN A 45 7.06 16.78 10.50
CA GLN A 45 6.16 16.97 11.66
C GLN A 45 6.85 16.63 12.98
N HIS A 46 7.58 15.51 13.02
CA HIS A 46 8.36 15.14 14.20
C HIS A 46 9.42 16.18 14.57
N VAL A 47 10.05 16.84 13.59
CA VAL A 47 11.11 17.82 13.85
C VAL A 47 10.55 19.22 14.17
N HIS A 48 9.48 19.65 13.50
CA HIS A 48 9.08 21.06 13.48
C HIS A 48 7.69 21.34 14.06
N ASP A 49 6.76 20.40 13.95
CA ASP A 49 5.36 20.69 14.24
C ASP A 49 5.03 20.41 15.71
N ALA A 50 4.19 21.26 16.31
CA ALA A 50 3.65 21.02 17.64
C ALA A 50 2.54 19.97 17.58
N PRO A 51 2.46 19.03 18.55
CA PRO A 51 1.37 18.07 18.59
C PRO A 51 0.04 18.78 18.87
N THR A 52 -1.05 18.18 18.40
CA THR A 52 -2.39 18.66 18.75
C THR A 52 -2.64 18.48 20.25
N ALA A 53 -3.13 19.52 20.93
CA ALA A 53 -3.42 19.47 22.36
C ALA A 53 -4.49 18.40 22.66
N LEU A 54 -4.23 17.51 23.63
CA LEU A 54 -5.12 16.38 23.95
C LEU A 54 -6.54 16.84 24.35
N SER A 55 -6.65 17.97 25.06
CA SER A 55 -7.91 18.61 25.45
C SER A 55 -8.80 18.99 24.27
N THR A 56 -8.22 19.23 23.09
CA THR A 56 -8.99 19.51 21.86
C THR A 56 -9.61 18.24 21.26
N LEU A 57 -8.97 17.09 21.48
CA LEU A 57 -9.43 15.77 21.02
C LEU A 57 -10.38 15.13 22.05
N ARG A 58 -10.10 15.35 23.35
CA ARG A 58 -10.79 14.69 24.45
C ARG A 58 -10.85 15.60 25.68
N ARG A 59 -12.03 16.17 25.94
CA ARG A 59 -12.23 17.23 26.96
C ARG A 59 -12.09 16.76 28.41
N ASP A 60 -12.17 15.46 28.67
CA ASP A 60 -12.04 14.83 29.99
C ASP A 60 -10.58 14.56 30.39
N VAL A 61 -9.60 14.92 29.55
CA VAL A 61 -8.17 14.76 29.87
C VAL A 61 -7.73 15.79 30.92
N PRO A 62 -7.12 15.35 32.04
CA PRO A 62 -6.58 16.29 33.02
C PRO A 62 -5.44 17.12 32.43
N ARG A 63 -5.42 18.41 32.80
CA ARG A 63 -4.42 19.37 32.33
C ARG A 63 -2.99 18.93 32.64
N ASP A 64 -2.76 18.35 33.82
CA ASP A 64 -1.44 17.90 34.26
C ASP A 64 -0.90 16.73 33.41
N LEU A 65 -1.80 15.86 32.93
CA LEU A 65 -1.46 14.77 32.02
C LEU A 65 -1.13 15.30 30.64
N GLU A 66 -1.92 16.25 30.12
CA GLU A 66 -1.62 16.91 28.86
C GLU A 66 -0.28 17.64 28.91
N HIS A 67 0.00 18.37 29.99
CA HIS A 67 1.26 19.07 30.18
C HIS A 67 2.46 18.11 30.18
N LEU A 68 2.34 16.96 30.85
CA LEU A 68 3.37 15.93 30.82
C LEU A 68 3.59 15.38 29.41
N VAL A 69 2.51 15.10 28.67
CA VAL A 69 2.60 14.61 27.29
C VAL A 69 3.26 15.65 26.37
N LEU A 70 2.94 16.93 26.53
CA LEU A 70 3.55 18.01 25.74
C LEU A 70 5.05 18.16 26.05
N GLU A 71 5.48 18.03 27.30
CA GLU A 71 6.90 18.02 27.67
C GLU A 71 7.64 16.80 27.11
N LEU A 72 7.03 15.61 27.16
CA LEU A 72 7.61 14.41 26.55
C LEU A 72 7.79 14.56 25.03
N LEU A 73 6.86 15.26 24.37
CA LEU A 73 6.87 15.54 22.94
C LEU A 73 7.68 16.80 22.57
N ASP A 74 8.43 17.37 23.51
CA ASP A 74 9.27 18.53 23.24
C ASP A 74 10.36 18.16 22.22
N LYS A 75 10.63 19.09 21.29
CA LYS A 75 11.60 18.88 20.22
C LYS A 75 13.04 18.88 20.76
N ASP A 76 13.29 19.63 21.81
CA ASP A 76 14.56 19.68 22.51
C ASP A 76 14.65 18.52 23.51
N PRO A 77 15.58 17.55 23.33
CA PRO A 77 15.72 16.42 24.24
C PRO A 77 16.08 16.84 25.67
N ALA A 78 16.70 18.01 25.88
CA ALA A 78 17.05 18.50 27.21
C ALA A 78 15.85 19.03 28.00
N ARG A 79 14.74 19.34 27.33
CA ARG A 79 13.49 19.81 27.97
C ARG A 79 12.54 18.68 28.32
N ARG A 80 12.86 17.44 27.94
CA ARG A 80 12.04 16.26 28.24
C ARG A 80 12.33 15.77 29.66
N PRO A 81 11.31 15.37 30.43
CA PRO A 81 11.53 14.79 31.75
C PRO A 81 12.25 13.46 31.65
N THR A 82 13.02 13.15 32.67
CA THR A 82 13.62 11.82 32.86
C THR A 82 12.53 10.77 33.12
N ALA A 83 12.88 9.49 32.94
CA ALA A 83 11.98 8.38 33.24
C ALA A 83 11.47 8.41 34.70
N ALA A 84 12.33 8.80 35.65
CA ALA A 84 11.96 8.91 37.06
C ALA A 84 10.94 10.03 37.32
N GLU A 85 11.14 11.19 36.71
CA GLU A 85 10.21 12.33 36.83
C GLU A 85 8.86 12.03 36.18
N ALA A 86 8.88 11.46 34.96
CA ALA A 86 7.66 11.05 34.27
C ALA A 86 6.88 10.00 35.08
N TRP A 87 7.57 9.00 35.64
CA TRP A 87 6.97 8.00 36.52
C TRP A 87 6.34 8.62 37.77
N GLY A 88 7.04 9.54 38.43
CA GLY A 88 6.53 10.24 39.61
C GLY A 88 5.23 10.99 39.32
N ARG A 89 5.18 11.74 38.21
CA ARG A 89 3.99 12.49 37.78
C ARG A 89 2.83 11.58 37.39
N LEU A 90 3.10 10.53 36.61
CA LEU A 90 2.08 9.54 36.24
C LEU A 90 1.51 8.82 37.46
N SER A 91 2.36 8.48 38.44
CA SER A 91 1.93 7.84 39.68
C SER A 91 0.99 8.73 40.50
N GLN A 92 1.34 10.02 40.64
CA GLN A 92 0.48 11.01 41.33
C GLN A 92 -0.88 11.16 40.63
N LEU A 93 -0.88 11.25 39.30
CA LEU A 93 -2.11 11.32 38.51
C LEU A 93 -2.95 10.07 38.68
N HIS A 94 -2.33 8.88 38.63
CA HIS A 94 -3.03 7.62 38.83
C HIS A 94 -3.69 7.56 40.21
N THR A 95 -2.98 7.94 41.29
CA THR A 95 -3.56 8.00 42.63
C THR A 95 -4.73 8.97 42.71
N ALA A 96 -4.63 10.16 42.10
CA ALA A 96 -5.71 11.13 42.04
C ALA A 96 -6.94 10.60 41.29
N PHE A 97 -6.73 9.91 40.16
CA PHE A 97 -7.80 9.27 39.39
C PHE A 97 -8.50 8.17 40.18
N VAL A 98 -7.75 7.29 40.83
CA VAL A 98 -8.31 6.20 41.64
C VAL A 98 -9.09 6.76 42.82
N ALA A 99 -8.58 7.80 43.49
CA ALA A 99 -9.28 8.48 44.57
C ALA A 99 -10.60 9.13 44.08
N HIS A 100 -10.58 9.76 42.90
CA HIS A 100 -11.77 10.36 42.30
C HIS A 100 -12.81 9.30 41.91
N ALA A 101 -12.39 8.19 41.29
CA ALA A 101 -13.27 7.08 40.94
C ALA A 101 -13.89 6.42 42.19
N ALA A 102 -13.10 6.23 43.25
CA ALA A 102 -13.59 5.72 44.53
C ALA A 102 -14.61 6.69 45.18
N ALA A 103 -14.36 8.00 45.12
CA ALA A 103 -15.28 9.02 45.63
C ALA A 103 -16.61 9.09 44.84
N GLN A 104 -16.58 8.77 43.54
CA GLN A 104 -17.79 8.66 42.71
C GLN A 104 -18.59 7.37 42.97
N THR A 105 -18.08 6.42 43.76
CA THR A 105 -18.74 5.15 44.09
C THR A 105 -19.56 5.25 45.39
N ILE A 106 -20.32 6.34 45.61
CA ILE A 106 -21.36 6.40 46.66
C ILE A 106 -22.74 6.21 46.01
N ALA A 107 -23.00 4.97 45.58
CA ALA A 107 -24.29 4.28 45.63
C ALA A 107 -24.10 2.91 44.94
N PRO A 108 -24.34 1.77 45.61
CA PRO A 108 -24.43 0.52 44.89
C PRO A 108 -25.63 0.62 43.93
N PRO A 109 -25.48 0.32 42.63
CA PRO A 109 -26.63 0.20 41.77
C PRO A 109 -27.49 -0.94 42.31
N ARG A 110 -28.78 -0.67 42.58
CA ARG A 110 -29.78 -1.73 42.71
C ARG A 110 -29.59 -2.66 41.51
N PRO A 111 -29.50 -4.00 41.68
CA PRO A 111 -29.43 -4.88 40.53
C PRO A 111 -30.65 -4.55 39.66
N PRO A 112 -30.46 -4.14 38.39
CA PRO A 112 -31.59 -3.99 37.51
C PRO A 112 -32.24 -5.37 37.43
N MET A 113 -33.55 -5.44 37.72
CA MET A 113 -34.33 -6.58 37.26
C MET A 113 -33.98 -6.78 35.79
N PRO A 114 -33.75 -8.01 35.32
CA PRO A 114 -33.50 -8.26 33.91
C PRO A 114 -34.77 -7.83 33.17
N THR A 115 -34.75 -6.58 32.71
CA THR A 115 -35.61 -6.17 31.62
C THR A 115 -35.05 -6.98 30.47
N VAL A 116 -35.82 -7.96 30.03
CA VAL A 116 -35.61 -8.60 28.73
C VAL A 116 -35.74 -7.44 27.75
N VAL A 117 -34.60 -6.79 27.47
CA VAL A 117 -34.43 -6.04 26.25
C VAL A 117 -34.60 -7.12 25.21
N ASP A 118 -35.73 -7.08 24.50
CA ASP A 118 -35.83 -7.73 23.21
C ASP A 118 -34.74 -7.09 22.36
N THR A 119 -33.53 -7.65 22.45
CA THR A 119 -32.49 -7.44 21.47
C THR A 119 -33.16 -7.81 20.16
N PRO A 120 -33.25 -6.91 19.16
CA PRO A 120 -33.67 -7.30 17.84
C PRO A 120 -32.80 -8.49 17.48
N LYS A 121 -33.41 -9.67 17.36
CA LYS A 121 -32.75 -10.94 17.03
C LYS A 121 -31.71 -10.60 15.98
N ALA A 122 -30.43 -10.61 16.39
CA ALA A 122 -29.36 -10.15 15.54
C ALA A 122 -29.55 -10.83 14.20
N ALA A 123 -29.84 -10.04 13.16
CA ALA A 123 -30.02 -10.57 11.83
C ALA A 123 -28.79 -11.44 11.59
N PRO A 124 -28.97 -12.72 11.18
CA PRO A 124 -27.86 -13.66 11.08
C PRO A 124 -26.74 -12.96 10.35
N ALA A 125 -25.59 -12.82 11.02
CA ALA A 125 -24.44 -12.10 10.50
C ALA A 125 -24.25 -12.57 9.05
N ALA A 126 -24.43 -11.66 8.10
CA ALA A 126 -24.35 -12.00 6.69
C ALA A 126 -23.05 -12.79 6.50
N PRO A 127 -23.08 -13.97 5.86
CA PRO A 127 -21.94 -14.86 5.81
C PRO A 127 -20.76 -14.05 5.30
N ARG A 128 -19.73 -13.86 6.14
CA ARG A 128 -18.46 -13.25 5.75
C ARG A 128 -17.97 -14.07 4.57
N ARG A 129 -18.14 -13.54 3.36
CA ARG A 129 -17.68 -14.19 2.14
C ARG A 129 -16.19 -14.42 2.33
N ARG A 130 -15.77 -15.69 2.45
CA ARG A 130 -14.37 -16.09 2.46
C ARG A 130 -13.79 -15.68 1.10
N GLY A 131 -13.21 -14.49 1.04
CA GLY A 131 -12.47 -14.05 -0.13
C GLY A 131 -11.14 -14.80 -0.22
N ALA A 132 -10.57 -14.82 -1.42
CA ALA A 132 -9.29 -15.46 -1.66
C ALA A 132 -8.16 -14.79 -0.85
N SER A 133 -7.19 -15.59 -0.39
CA SER A 133 -5.99 -15.05 0.22
C SER A 133 -5.18 -14.23 -0.80
N PRO A 134 -4.43 -13.20 -0.37
CA PRO A 134 -3.63 -12.39 -1.28
C PRO A 134 -2.68 -13.20 -2.16
N GLY A 135 -2.08 -14.26 -1.59
CA GLY A 135 -1.18 -15.13 -2.34
C GLY A 135 -1.89 -15.98 -3.40
N LEU A 136 -3.11 -16.47 -3.10
CA LEU A 136 -3.91 -17.18 -4.10
C LEU A 136 -4.25 -16.25 -5.27
N VAL A 137 -4.61 -15.01 -4.98
CA VAL A 137 -4.90 -14.01 -6.02
C VAL A 137 -3.68 -13.68 -6.88
N ALA A 138 -2.50 -13.54 -6.27
CA ALA A 138 -1.26 -13.32 -7.01
C ALA A 138 -0.92 -14.50 -7.93
N LEU A 139 -1.04 -15.73 -7.41
CA LEU A 139 -0.80 -16.96 -8.16
C LEU A 139 -1.78 -17.10 -9.34
N TRP A 140 -3.08 -16.91 -9.12
CA TRP A 140 -4.09 -16.94 -10.18
C TRP A 140 -3.82 -15.89 -11.26
N GLY A 141 -3.52 -14.66 -10.84
CA GLY A 141 -3.19 -13.57 -11.75
C GLY A 141 -1.99 -13.90 -12.63
N GLY A 142 -0.90 -14.41 -12.04
CA GLY A 142 0.28 -14.82 -12.79
C GLY A 142 0.04 -16.04 -13.67
N SER A 143 -0.70 -17.05 -13.21
CA SER A 143 -1.04 -18.23 -14.04
C SER A 143 -1.86 -17.86 -15.27
N VAL A 144 -2.90 -17.04 -15.11
CA VAL A 144 -3.70 -16.54 -16.25
C VAL A 144 -2.82 -15.76 -17.21
N THR A 145 -1.96 -14.88 -16.66
CA THR A 145 -1.06 -14.07 -17.48
C THR A 145 -0.08 -14.93 -18.27
N GLY A 146 0.56 -15.89 -17.60
CA GLY A 146 1.53 -16.78 -18.23
C GLY A 146 0.92 -17.70 -19.27
N ALA A 147 -0.27 -18.25 -19.01
CA ALA A 147 -0.99 -19.09 -19.98
C ALA A 147 -1.36 -18.31 -21.24
N ALA A 148 -1.86 -17.08 -21.10
CA ALA A 148 -2.20 -16.27 -22.27
C ALA A 148 -0.94 -15.79 -23.02
N ILE A 149 0.17 -15.45 -22.35
CA ILE A 149 1.44 -15.16 -23.06
C ILE A 149 1.94 -16.39 -23.81
N ALA A 150 1.91 -17.57 -23.20
CA ALA A 150 2.33 -18.82 -23.83
C ALA A 150 1.49 -19.14 -25.07
N GLY A 151 0.17 -19.10 -24.95
CA GLY A 151 -0.74 -19.33 -26.07
C GLY A 151 -0.54 -18.30 -27.19
N GLN A 152 -0.31 -17.04 -26.82
CA GLN A 152 -0.08 -15.99 -27.80
C GLN A 152 1.25 -16.17 -28.55
N LEU A 153 2.35 -16.45 -27.85
CA LEU A 153 3.63 -16.75 -28.49
C LEU A 153 3.51 -17.97 -29.42
N ALA A 154 2.86 -19.03 -28.97
CA ALA A 154 2.66 -20.23 -29.78
C ALA A 154 1.85 -19.96 -31.07
N TRP A 155 0.88 -19.06 -31.01
CA TRP A 155 0.07 -18.70 -32.17
C TRP A 155 0.81 -17.77 -33.15
N THR A 156 1.55 -16.80 -32.61
CA THR A 156 2.00 -15.62 -33.37
C THR A 156 3.47 -15.64 -33.74
N THR A 157 4.23 -16.60 -33.24
CA THR A 157 5.67 -16.69 -33.48
C THR A 157 6.05 -18.08 -33.99
N PRO A 158 7.13 -18.21 -34.77
CA PRO A 158 7.62 -19.51 -35.23
C PRO A 158 8.41 -20.27 -34.15
N LEU A 159 8.33 -19.85 -32.88
CA LEU A 159 9.07 -20.47 -31.78
C LEU A 159 8.63 -21.94 -31.62
N PRO A 160 9.56 -22.91 -31.76
CA PRO A 160 9.21 -24.32 -31.59
C PRO A 160 8.87 -24.62 -30.12
N SER A 161 8.00 -25.61 -29.91
CA SER A 161 7.79 -26.18 -28.58
C SER A 161 9.12 -26.69 -28.00
N PRO A 162 9.45 -26.43 -26.72
CA PRO A 162 8.57 -25.94 -25.64
C PRO A 162 8.68 -24.44 -25.33
N TRP A 163 9.37 -23.65 -26.16
CA TRP A 163 9.75 -22.27 -25.80
C TRP A 163 8.59 -21.32 -25.48
N PRO A 164 7.47 -21.30 -26.22
CA PRO A 164 6.33 -20.44 -25.87
C PRO A 164 5.80 -20.71 -24.46
N ILE A 165 5.72 -22.00 -24.08
CA ILE A 165 5.24 -22.43 -22.77
C ILE A 165 6.24 -21.98 -21.69
N MET A 166 7.54 -22.19 -21.90
CA MET A 166 8.56 -21.80 -20.93
C MET A 166 8.61 -20.28 -20.69
N LEU A 167 8.49 -19.47 -21.75
CA LEU A 167 8.51 -18.01 -21.64
C LEU A 167 7.25 -17.47 -20.96
N GLY A 168 6.07 -18.02 -21.31
CA GLY A 168 4.82 -17.65 -20.65
C GLY A 168 4.80 -18.04 -19.17
N THR A 169 5.22 -19.26 -18.82
CA THR A 169 5.30 -19.69 -17.41
C THR A 169 6.29 -18.85 -16.62
N LEU A 170 7.46 -18.52 -17.20
CA LEU A 170 8.43 -17.63 -16.57
C LEU A 170 7.84 -16.25 -16.30
N ALA A 171 7.15 -15.64 -17.29
CA ALA A 171 6.50 -14.34 -17.12
C ALA A 171 5.42 -14.37 -16.02
N GLY A 172 4.60 -15.42 -15.99
CA GLY A 172 3.58 -15.61 -14.96
C GLY A 172 4.14 -15.84 -13.55
N LEU A 173 5.24 -16.61 -13.45
CA LEU A 173 5.95 -16.85 -12.19
C LEU A 173 6.61 -15.59 -11.66
N LEU A 174 7.30 -14.82 -12.52
CA LEU A 174 7.89 -13.54 -12.15
C LEU A 174 6.82 -12.55 -11.67
N LEU A 175 5.71 -12.43 -12.39
CA LEU A 175 4.59 -11.58 -11.98
C LEU A 175 4.04 -12.01 -10.60
N SER A 176 3.80 -13.30 -10.40
CA SER A 176 3.33 -13.84 -9.11
C SER A 176 4.31 -13.56 -7.99
N ALA A 177 5.60 -13.86 -8.21
CA ALA A 177 6.66 -13.70 -7.24
C ALA A 177 6.80 -12.23 -6.82
N PHE A 178 6.83 -11.31 -7.79
CA PHE A 178 6.94 -9.88 -7.48
C PHE A 178 5.75 -9.34 -6.70
N HIS A 179 4.53 -9.82 -6.98
CA HIS A 179 3.35 -9.41 -6.22
C HIS A 179 3.23 -10.11 -4.86
N LEU A 180 3.83 -11.29 -4.69
CA LEU A 180 3.92 -12.01 -3.41
C LEU A 180 4.96 -11.38 -2.46
N LEU A 181 6.10 -10.94 -3.02
CA LEU A 181 7.18 -10.29 -2.28
C LEU A 181 6.82 -8.87 -1.83
N ASP A 182 5.82 -8.24 -2.46
CA ASP A 182 5.38 -6.92 -2.07
C ASP A 182 4.60 -6.99 -0.75
N ALA A 183 5.08 -6.32 0.30
CA ALA A 183 4.44 -6.31 1.61
C ALA A 183 3.09 -5.56 1.57
N PRO A 184 2.05 -6.01 2.32
CA PRO A 184 0.76 -5.33 2.40
C PRO A 184 0.91 -3.95 3.03
N ARG A 185 1.07 -2.94 2.18
CA ARG A 185 1.02 -1.53 2.58
C ARG A 185 -0.28 -0.94 2.05
N GLN A 186 -1.09 -0.41 2.96
CA GLN A 186 -2.31 0.32 2.61
C GLN A 186 -1.89 1.59 1.85
N ALA A 187 -2.35 1.73 0.60
CA ALA A 187 -2.13 2.94 -0.17
C ALA A 187 -2.98 4.08 0.43
N ARG A 188 -2.35 5.20 0.78
CA ARG A 188 -3.07 6.37 1.29
C ARG A 188 -3.77 7.11 0.15
N PRO A 189 -4.92 7.76 0.40
CA PRO A 189 -5.60 8.55 -0.63
C PRO A 189 -4.64 9.62 -1.16
N GLY A 190 -4.44 9.66 -2.48
CA GLY A 190 -3.59 10.66 -3.15
C GLY A 190 -2.15 10.22 -3.46
N GLU A 191 -1.64 9.11 -2.89
CA GLU A 191 -0.30 8.62 -3.27
C GLU A 191 -0.32 8.00 -4.68
N LEU A 192 0.53 8.51 -5.57
CA LEU A 192 0.80 7.93 -6.89
C LEU A 192 1.71 6.70 -6.76
N ARG A 193 1.31 5.72 -5.95
CA ARG A 193 2.14 4.55 -5.67
C ARG A 193 1.73 3.39 -6.53
N ILE A 194 2.63 2.91 -7.37
CA ILE A 194 2.55 1.60 -8.03
C ILE A 194 3.16 0.56 -7.10
N THR A 195 2.69 -0.69 -7.15
CA THR A 195 3.32 -1.78 -6.38
C THR A 195 4.77 -1.93 -6.80
N THR A 196 5.65 -2.31 -5.88
CA THR A 196 7.06 -2.57 -6.18
C THR A 196 7.15 -3.59 -7.33
N GLY A 197 6.29 -4.62 -7.27
CA GLY A 197 6.20 -5.61 -8.34
C GLY A 197 5.71 -5.06 -9.68
N GLY A 198 4.73 -4.15 -9.67
CA GLY A 198 4.26 -3.49 -10.89
C GLY A 198 5.36 -2.64 -11.54
N LEU A 199 6.16 -1.94 -10.75
CA LEU A 199 7.31 -1.17 -11.24
C LEU A 199 8.35 -2.06 -11.92
N PHE A 200 8.77 -3.14 -11.26
CA PHE A 200 9.73 -4.08 -11.83
C PHE A 200 9.23 -4.71 -13.13
N SER A 201 7.94 -5.08 -13.20
CA SER A 201 7.35 -5.58 -14.44
C SER A 201 7.38 -4.54 -15.56
N MET A 202 7.06 -3.26 -15.29
CA MET A 202 7.15 -2.21 -16.32
C MET A 202 8.59 -1.98 -16.79
N LEU A 203 9.56 -2.01 -15.88
CA LEU A 203 10.98 -1.88 -16.22
C LEU A 203 11.47 -3.05 -17.09
N LEU A 204 11.08 -4.29 -16.76
CA LEU A 204 11.41 -5.46 -17.57
C LEU A 204 10.76 -5.41 -18.96
N ILE A 205 9.52 -4.93 -19.07
CA ILE A 205 8.87 -4.69 -20.36
C ILE A 205 9.67 -3.67 -21.19
N ALA A 206 9.98 -2.50 -20.61
CA ALA A 206 10.74 -1.46 -21.29
C ALA A 206 12.13 -1.96 -21.73
N LEU A 207 12.82 -2.70 -20.86
CA LEU A 207 14.12 -3.31 -21.16
C LEU A 207 14.00 -4.32 -22.31
N GLY A 208 13.04 -5.24 -22.26
CA GLY A 208 12.82 -6.25 -23.29
C GLY A 208 12.50 -5.64 -24.66
N LEU A 209 11.63 -4.63 -24.70
CA LEU A 209 11.32 -3.87 -25.92
C LEU A 209 12.57 -3.17 -26.49
N SER A 210 13.38 -2.57 -25.63
CA SER A 210 14.62 -1.88 -26.02
C SER A 210 15.63 -2.86 -26.63
N VAL A 211 15.85 -4.00 -25.98
CA VAL A 211 16.74 -5.06 -26.49
C VAL A 211 16.21 -5.63 -27.81
N GLY A 212 14.90 -5.88 -27.91
CA GLY A 212 14.27 -6.37 -29.13
C GLY A 212 14.46 -5.42 -30.31
N LEU A 213 14.27 -4.11 -30.11
CA LEU A 213 14.52 -3.08 -31.13
C LEU A 213 15.98 -3.06 -31.58
N LEU A 214 16.92 -3.13 -30.63
CA LEU A 214 18.35 -3.09 -30.94
C LEU A 214 18.81 -4.30 -31.75
N VAL A 215 18.29 -5.50 -31.43
CA VAL A 215 18.62 -6.75 -32.12
C VAL A 215 17.98 -6.81 -33.51
N SER A 216 16.69 -6.48 -33.60
CA SER A 216 15.94 -6.62 -34.86
C SER A 216 16.26 -5.50 -35.85
N HIS A 217 16.44 -4.26 -35.38
CA HIS A 217 16.63 -3.08 -36.22
C HIS A 217 17.83 -2.24 -35.71
N PRO A 218 19.08 -2.73 -35.88
CA PRO A 218 20.29 -2.07 -35.39
C PRO A 218 20.45 -0.57 -35.70
N PRO A 219 20.07 -0.05 -36.90
CA PRO A 219 20.18 1.39 -37.17
C PRO A 219 19.25 2.25 -36.31
N MET A 220 18.24 1.67 -35.65
CA MET A 220 17.31 2.36 -34.73
C MET A 220 17.76 2.32 -33.26
N TRP A 221 19.07 2.28 -33.00
CA TRP A 221 19.63 2.27 -31.63
C TRP A 221 19.13 3.45 -30.75
N TRP A 222 18.89 4.61 -31.35
CA TRP A 222 18.37 5.78 -30.65
C TRP A 222 16.94 5.57 -30.15
N ALA A 223 16.12 4.80 -30.89
CA ALA A 223 14.77 4.48 -30.50
C ALA A 223 14.78 3.47 -29.33
N ALA A 224 15.70 2.51 -29.35
CA ALA A 224 15.93 1.61 -28.22
C ALA A 224 16.33 2.38 -26.95
N LEU A 225 17.21 3.39 -27.06
CA LEU A 225 17.55 4.28 -25.94
C LEU A 225 16.34 5.08 -25.45
N ALA A 226 15.54 5.63 -26.37
CA ALA A 226 14.33 6.37 -26.01
C ALA A 226 13.34 5.48 -25.23
N VAL A 227 13.14 4.23 -25.66
CA VAL A 227 12.28 3.26 -24.94
C VAL A 227 12.88 2.90 -23.57
N ALA A 228 14.19 2.73 -23.46
CA ALA A 228 14.84 2.42 -22.18
C ALA A 228 14.69 3.55 -21.15
N PHE A 229 14.84 4.81 -21.58
CA PHE A 229 14.78 5.98 -20.69
C PHE A 229 13.35 6.48 -20.42
N LEU A 230 12.51 6.57 -21.46
CA LEU A 230 11.17 7.15 -21.37
C LEU A 230 10.07 6.09 -21.19
N GLY A 231 10.33 4.86 -21.61
CA GLY A 231 9.34 3.78 -21.57
C GLY A 231 8.90 3.45 -20.15
N GLY A 232 9.83 3.34 -19.20
CA GLY A 232 9.51 3.08 -17.79
C GLY A 232 8.53 4.10 -17.19
N PRO A 233 8.85 5.40 -17.19
CA PRO A 233 7.95 6.45 -16.70
C PRO A 233 6.59 6.50 -17.40
N ILE A 234 6.57 6.36 -18.74
CA ILE A 234 5.32 6.36 -19.52
C ILE A 234 4.45 5.16 -19.16
N LEU A 235 5.03 3.96 -19.09
CA LEU A 235 4.33 2.74 -18.70
C LEU A 235 3.77 2.84 -17.28
N VAL A 236 4.53 3.42 -16.34
CA VAL A 236 4.05 3.67 -14.97
C VAL A 236 2.86 4.64 -14.97
N ALA A 237 2.94 5.75 -15.70
CA ALA A 237 1.83 6.70 -15.78
C ALA A 237 0.55 6.06 -16.38
N CYS A 238 0.69 5.31 -17.47
CA CYS A 238 -0.40 4.56 -18.07
C CYS A 238 -0.97 3.51 -17.11
N ALA A 239 -0.12 2.74 -16.43
CA ALA A 239 -0.53 1.74 -15.46
C ALA A 239 -1.32 2.35 -14.29
N THR A 240 -0.91 3.51 -13.77
CA THR A 240 -1.67 4.19 -12.71
C THR A 240 -3.08 4.60 -13.18
N THR A 241 -3.21 5.00 -14.45
CA THR A 241 -4.50 5.36 -15.06
C THR A 241 -5.38 4.13 -15.24
N VAL A 242 -4.85 3.06 -15.84
CA VAL A 242 -5.56 1.79 -16.05
C VAL A 242 -6.02 1.20 -14.72
N ARG A 243 -5.16 1.19 -13.71
CA ARG A 243 -5.52 0.77 -12.35
C ARG A 243 -6.70 1.56 -11.78
N ARG A 244 -6.66 2.89 -11.86
CA ARG A 244 -7.75 3.75 -11.36
C ARG A 244 -9.06 3.41 -12.06
N THR A 245 -9.02 3.11 -13.35
CA THR A 245 -10.18 2.63 -14.12
C THR A 245 -10.69 1.29 -13.58
N VAL A 246 -9.81 0.30 -13.39
CA VAL A 246 -10.19 -1.01 -12.82
C VAL A 246 -10.81 -0.87 -11.42
N GLN A 247 -10.26 0.00 -10.57
CA GLN A 247 -10.80 0.29 -9.23
C GLN A 247 -12.20 0.89 -9.31
N ARG A 248 -12.40 1.90 -10.17
CA ARG A 248 -13.69 2.58 -10.30
C ARG A 248 -14.76 1.68 -10.91
N VAL A 249 -14.41 0.90 -11.94
CA VAL A 249 -15.36 0.08 -12.69
C VAL A 249 -15.72 -1.21 -11.94
N LEU A 250 -14.74 -1.91 -11.37
CA LEU A 250 -14.95 -3.24 -10.77
C LEU A 250 -14.95 -3.22 -9.23
N GLN A 251 -14.76 -2.05 -8.61
CA GLN A 251 -14.67 -1.87 -7.16
C GLN A 251 -13.66 -2.83 -6.51
N ARG A 252 -12.52 -3.03 -7.19
CA ARG A 252 -11.44 -3.94 -6.75
C ARG A 252 -10.47 -3.21 -5.80
N PRO A 253 -9.94 -3.91 -4.78
CA PRO A 253 -8.92 -3.33 -3.91
C PRO A 253 -7.65 -2.98 -4.70
N VAL A 254 -6.88 -2.01 -4.20
CA VAL A 254 -5.69 -1.45 -4.86
C VAL A 254 -4.76 -2.52 -5.41
N ARG A 255 -4.41 -3.51 -4.59
CA ARG A 255 -3.52 -4.61 -4.98
C ARG A 255 -4.02 -5.45 -6.14
N GLN A 256 -5.33 -5.73 -6.18
CA GLN A 256 -5.92 -6.47 -7.29
C GLN A 256 -5.96 -5.65 -8.56
N ALA A 257 -6.27 -4.37 -8.45
CA ALA A 257 -6.26 -3.48 -9.60
C ALA A 257 -4.85 -3.24 -10.16
N ASP A 258 -3.83 -3.17 -9.29
CA ASP A 258 -2.41 -3.12 -9.69
C ASP A 258 -2.01 -4.40 -10.44
N LEU A 259 -2.29 -5.57 -9.87
CA LEU A 259 -2.00 -6.85 -10.52
C LEU A 259 -2.67 -6.94 -11.90
N ALA A 260 -3.93 -6.54 -11.99
CA ALA A 260 -4.68 -6.57 -13.24
C ALA A 260 -4.11 -5.59 -14.28
N SER A 261 -3.72 -4.39 -13.85
CA SER A 261 -3.06 -3.41 -14.73
C SER A 261 -1.73 -3.95 -15.27
N THR A 262 -0.90 -4.55 -14.41
CA THR A 262 0.40 -5.11 -14.80
C THR A 262 0.23 -6.30 -15.75
N ALA A 263 -0.71 -7.20 -15.45
CA ALA A 263 -1.05 -8.32 -16.33
C ALA A 263 -1.52 -7.84 -17.71
N GLY A 264 -2.42 -6.86 -17.76
CA GLY A 264 -2.90 -6.28 -19.02
C GLY A 264 -1.77 -5.64 -19.84
N ALA A 265 -0.79 -5.03 -19.19
CA ALA A 265 0.39 -4.46 -19.87
C ALA A 265 1.23 -5.56 -20.54
N LEU A 266 1.47 -6.66 -19.82
CA LEU A 266 2.22 -7.81 -20.33
C LEU A 266 1.51 -8.44 -21.53
N HIS A 267 0.19 -8.65 -21.45
CA HIS A 267 -0.60 -9.14 -22.59
C HIS A 267 -0.53 -8.22 -23.79
N THR A 268 -0.72 -6.93 -23.56
CA THR A 268 -0.73 -5.93 -24.64
C THR A 268 0.62 -5.86 -25.32
N THR A 269 1.71 -5.84 -24.54
CA THR A 269 3.07 -5.83 -25.08
C THR A 269 3.32 -7.08 -25.93
N GLY A 270 2.92 -8.25 -25.43
CA GLY A 270 2.99 -9.49 -26.20
C GLY A 270 2.26 -9.34 -27.53
N LEU A 271 1.00 -8.88 -27.54
CA LEU A 271 0.20 -8.79 -28.76
C LEU A 271 0.76 -7.79 -29.77
N LEU A 272 1.30 -6.67 -29.28
CA LEU A 272 1.95 -5.69 -30.15
C LEU A 272 3.23 -6.26 -30.78
N LEU A 273 4.05 -6.99 -30.02
CA LEU A 273 5.22 -7.66 -30.58
C LEU A 273 4.82 -8.63 -31.70
N ALA A 274 3.76 -9.41 -31.50
CA ALA A 274 3.19 -10.29 -32.52
C ALA A 274 2.68 -9.53 -33.76
N ALA A 275 1.92 -8.46 -33.56
CA ALA A 275 1.37 -7.61 -34.61
C ALA A 275 2.47 -6.95 -35.48
N GLY A 276 3.61 -6.59 -34.89
CA GLY A 276 4.75 -6.05 -35.61
C GLY A 276 5.32 -7.05 -36.62
N HIS A 277 5.36 -8.35 -36.29
CA HIS A 277 5.79 -9.39 -37.23
C HIS A 277 4.81 -9.59 -38.40
N ALA A 278 3.53 -9.22 -38.22
CA ALA A 278 2.51 -9.27 -39.25
C ALA A 278 2.50 -8.02 -40.17
N GLY A 279 3.46 -7.10 -40.02
CA GLY A 279 3.60 -5.92 -40.88
C GLY A 279 2.63 -4.77 -40.56
N ILE A 280 2.01 -4.77 -39.37
CA ILE A 280 1.14 -3.68 -38.94
C ILE A 280 1.97 -2.41 -38.68
N SER A 281 1.47 -1.24 -39.10
CA SER A 281 2.18 0.02 -38.94
C SER A 281 2.33 0.43 -37.46
N VAL A 282 3.45 1.08 -37.13
CA VAL A 282 3.75 1.54 -35.75
C VAL A 282 2.62 2.41 -35.15
N PRO A 283 2.01 3.38 -35.87
CA PRO A 283 0.90 4.16 -35.32
C PRO A 283 -0.31 3.29 -34.98
N ALA A 284 -0.66 2.34 -35.84
CA ALA A 284 -1.78 1.44 -35.59
C ALA A 284 -1.52 0.53 -34.38
N MET A 285 -0.29 0.06 -34.21
CA MET A 285 0.13 -0.69 -33.02
C MET A 285 0.02 0.14 -31.74
N LEU A 286 0.47 1.40 -31.75
CA LEU A 286 0.36 2.29 -30.58
C LEU A 286 -1.11 2.56 -30.22
N THR A 287 -1.97 2.82 -31.21
CA THR A 287 -3.41 3.01 -30.99
C THR A 287 -4.06 1.74 -30.43
N ALA A 288 -3.74 0.57 -31.00
CA ALA A 288 -4.23 -0.71 -30.51
C ALA A 288 -3.78 -0.96 -29.06
N GLY A 289 -2.53 -0.63 -28.72
CA GLY A 289 -2.00 -0.77 -27.37
C GLY A 289 -2.76 0.05 -26.32
N LEU A 290 -3.08 1.31 -26.64
CA LEU A 290 -3.85 2.20 -25.76
C LEU A 290 -5.26 1.67 -25.46
N MET A 291 -5.87 0.93 -26.40
CA MET A 291 -7.20 0.35 -26.24
C MET A 291 -7.16 -1.03 -25.58
N LEU A 292 -6.19 -1.86 -25.95
CA LEU A 292 -6.09 -3.24 -25.51
C LEU A 292 -5.64 -3.37 -24.05
N TRP A 293 -4.78 -2.48 -23.59
CA TRP A 293 -4.30 -2.51 -22.21
C TRP A 293 -5.43 -2.37 -21.17
N PRO A 294 -6.26 -1.31 -21.18
CA PRO A 294 -7.36 -1.22 -20.22
C PRO A 294 -8.36 -2.37 -20.36
N ALA A 295 -8.63 -2.86 -21.59
CA ALA A 295 -9.54 -3.97 -21.82
C ALA A 295 -9.01 -5.29 -21.21
N THR A 296 -7.76 -5.65 -21.49
CA THR A 296 -7.13 -6.85 -20.93
C THR A 296 -7.01 -6.77 -19.41
N ALA A 297 -6.68 -5.60 -18.86
CA ALA A 297 -6.65 -5.40 -17.42
C ALA A 297 -8.03 -5.61 -16.77
N LEU A 298 -9.12 -5.11 -17.37
CA LEU A 298 -10.47 -5.35 -16.88
C LEU A 298 -10.85 -6.83 -16.92
N ILE A 299 -10.51 -7.53 -18.02
CA ILE A 299 -10.76 -8.96 -18.16
C ILE A 299 -9.99 -9.75 -17.08
N THR A 300 -8.70 -9.49 -16.90
CA THR A 300 -7.89 -10.14 -15.86
C THR A 300 -8.48 -9.88 -14.48
N ALA A 301 -8.90 -8.64 -14.19
CA ALA A 301 -9.55 -8.30 -12.93
C ALA A 301 -10.89 -9.02 -12.72
N MET A 302 -11.67 -9.26 -13.78
CA MET A 302 -12.93 -10.02 -13.70
C MET A 302 -12.69 -11.49 -13.36
N VAL A 303 -11.73 -12.12 -14.04
CA VAL A 303 -11.40 -13.55 -13.87
C VAL A 303 -10.67 -13.82 -12.56
N THR A 304 -9.94 -12.83 -12.04
CA THR A 304 -9.19 -12.98 -10.78
C THR A 304 -10.16 -13.02 -9.57
N PRO A 305 -10.04 -14.02 -8.66
CA PRO A 305 -10.89 -14.15 -7.49
C PRO A 305 -10.89 -12.88 -6.64
N ARG A 306 -12.02 -12.51 -6.02
CA ARG A 306 -12.06 -11.36 -5.09
C ARG A 306 -11.25 -11.68 -3.82
N GLN A 307 -10.34 -10.78 -3.47
CA GLN A 307 -9.61 -10.83 -2.20
C GLN A 307 -10.60 -10.62 -1.05
N ALA A 308 -10.38 -11.31 0.06
CA ALA A 308 -11.12 -11.00 1.28
C ALA A 308 -10.80 -9.55 1.68
N GLY A 309 -11.84 -8.75 1.94
CA GLY A 309 -11.65 -7.45 2.57
C GLY A 309 -11.02 -7.68 3.94
N VAL A 310 -9.89 -7.00 4.19
CA VAL A 310 -9.35 -6.84 5.55
C VAL A 310 -10.25 -5.87 6.29
#